data_AF-A0A7S2I7G0-F1
#
_entry.id   AF-A0A7S2I7G0-F1
#
_cell.length_a   1.000
_cell.length_b   1.000
_cell.length_c   1.000
_cell.angle_alpha   90.00
_cell.angle_beta   90.00
_cell.angle_gamma   90.00
#
_symmetry.space_group_name_H-M   'P 1'
#
loop_
_entity.id
_entity.type
_entity.pdbx_description
1 polymer ?
#
loop_
_entity_poly.entity_id
_entity_poly.type
_entity_poly.pdbx_seq_one_letter_code
_entity_poly.pdbx_strand_id
1 'polypeptide(L)'
;AEKTEAQDIVMNVLKSSLMEGLITSLIALNLVLIVIENDRAGAELPPLVAVEVLNALLLAAYTIECGMRIFAYRANFFYVPWNVLDFTIVSLDYLMIILEFAIPNTPSFSFLRVLRLLRLARSIKVLVQFPQLALMVKGLFSTIKVVASGLLILSMSLILFGTMAVQIVHPVNKRIAESGLYDGCDRCPRAFESTFQSALTFTQQIVTGDSWGQVSIPLIEEDPKLTFFFMGVFLFTNLMILNVILSMVVESSLKAADNDTKALLREKEKEFKNHAKHLERICMEMDMDNSGNLTKGEIMQGFESNERFRDMMETMDFNKEDCDAVFSILDKDGSGDVAYKEFIEELHKMKSHDSHTMLVFIKYYVSEIKSMMSVSMQQEFMYLHQVLGVVDTDHMDRKREQQMGTSPSNELRLTMHEDSVFNVVKQIRSMLQDEMSRTMQELQTKADSQAELLSGLGLRGQSGSTPSAPG
;
A
#
# COMPACT_ATOMS: atom_id res chain seq x y z
N ALA A 1 -29.92 -18.61 13.72
CA ALA A 1 -31.05 -17.99 14.42
C ALA A 1 -31.32 -16.65 13.76
N GLU A 2 -32.50 -16.45 13.18
CA GLU A 2 -32.91 -15.19 12.57
C GLU A 2 -32.75 -14.03 13.57
N LYS A 3 -32.31 -12.88 13.05
CA LYS A 3 -32.26 -11.63 13.83
C LYS A 3 -33.70 -11.16 14.04
N THR A 4 -34.03 -10.82 15.27
CA THR A 4 -35.36 -10.31 15.62
C THR A 4 -35.43 -8.82 15.25
N GLU A 5 -36.57 -8.31 14.80
CA GLU A 5 -36.75 -6.89 14.42
C GLU A 5 -36.29 -5.90 15.51
N ALA A 6 -36.53 -6.24 16.78
CA ALA A 6 -36.03 -5.49 17.93
C ALA A 6 -34.50 -5.38 17.98
N GLN A 7 -33.76 -6.40 17.51
CA GLN A 7 -32.30 -6.37 17.46
C GLN A 7 -31.77 -5.42 16.40
N ASP A 8 -32.44 -5.36 15.25
CA ASP A 8 -32.05 -4.44 14.18
C ASP A 8 -32.32 -2.99 14.58
N ILE A 9 -33.43 -2.72 15.30
CA ILE A 9 -33.68 -1.40 15.90
C ILE A 9 -32.56 -1.02 16.87
N VAL A 10 -32.20 -1.89 17.82
CA VAL A 10 -31.13 -1.61 18.80
C VAL A 10 -29.78 -1.43 18.10
N MET A 11 -29.48 -2.22 17.07
CA MET A 11 -28.26 -2.10 16.31
C MET A 11 -28.19 -0.77 15.52
N ASN A 12 -29.33 -0.30 14.99
CA ASN A 12 -29.42 1.00 14.33
C ASN A 12 -29.24 2.15 15.32
N VAL A 13 -29.80 2.05 16.52
CA VAL A 13 -29.59 3.03 17.60
C VAL A 13 -28.12 3.07 18.01
N LEU A 14 -27.49 1.92 18.23
CA LEU A 14 -26.07 1.82 18.62
C LEU A 14 -25.11 2.39 17.57
N LYS A 15 -25.47 2.31 16.28
CA LYS A 15 -24.68 2.86 15.16
C LYS A 15 -25.05 4.30 14.80
N SER A 16 -26.01 4.91 15.51
CA SER A 16 -26.41 6.27 15.23
C SER A 16 -25.30 7.25 15.65
N SER A 17 -25.06 8.27 14.83
CA SER A 17 -24.08 9.33 15.14
C SER A 17 -24.39 10.07 16.44
N LEU A 18 -25.67 10.14 16.83
CA LEU A 18 -26.11 10.68 18.10
C LEU A 18 -25.63 9.83 19.29
N MET A 19 -25.76 8.51 19.20
CA MET A 19 -25.30 7.60 20.26
C MET A 19 -23.78 7.64 20.38
N GLU A 20 -23.06 7.66 19.24
CA GLU A 20 -21.60 7.81 19.24
C GLU A 20 -21.15 9.10 19.93
N GLY A 21 -21.73 10.25 19.54
CA GLY A 21 -21.42 11.54 20.15
C GLY A 21 -21.77 11.61 21.65
N LEU A 22 -22.88 10.97 22.07
CA LEU A 22 -23.25 10.87 23.47
C LEU A 22 -22.22 10.07 24.27
N ILE A 23 -21.80 8.90 23.79
CA ILE A 23 -20.77 8.10 24.49
C ILE A 23 -19.46 8.88 24.56
N THR A 24 -19.04 9.56 23.48
CA THR A 24 -17.83 10.39 23.50
C THR A 24 -17.91 11.50 24.55
N SER A 25 -19.06 12.17 24.66
CA SER A 25 -19.29 13.19 25.69
C SER A 25 -19.22 12.62 27.11
N LEU A 26 -19.81 11.44 27.35
CA LEU A 26 -19.75 10.76 28.65
C LEU A 26 -18.32 10.34 29.02
N ILE A 27 -17.51 9.92 28.05
CA ILE A 27 -16.09 9.59 28.28
C ILE A 27 -15.30 10.85 28.65
N ALA A 28 -15.50 11.96 27.92
CA ALA A 28 -14.85 13.23 28.23
C ALA A 28 -15.24 13.75 29.62
N LEU A 29 -16.53 13.67 29.97
CA LEU A 29 -17.03 14.00 31.29
C LEU A 29 -16.39 13.12 32.36
N ASN A 30 -16.33 11.81 32.14
CA ASN A 30 -15.70 10.87 33.06
C ASN A 30 -14.22 11.22 33.32
N LEU A 31 -13.47 11.62 32.29
CA LEU A 31 -12.09 12.07 32.44
C LEU A 31 -11.98 13.30 33.35
N VAL A 32 -12.85 14.29 33.18
CA VAL A 32 -12.87 15.49 34.04
C VAL A 32 -13.17 15.12 35.50
N LEU A 33 -14.14 14.24 35.74
CA LEU A 33 -14.49 13.81 37.10
C LEU A 33 -13.37 13.03 37.77
N ILE A 34 -12.66 12.19 37.01
CA ILE A 34 -11.48 11.48 37.49
C ILE A 34 -10.40 12.47 37.96
N VAL A 35 -10.14 13.53 37.18
CA VAL A 35 -9.15 14.56 37.55
C VAL A 35 -9.58 15.25 38.85
N ILE A 36 -10.84 15.69 38.96
CA ILE A 36 -11.37 16.34 40.17
C ILE A 36 -11.27 15.41 41.38
N GLU A 37 -11.64 14.13 41.22
CA GLU A 37 -11.57 13.14 42.30
C GLU A 37 -10.12 12.94 42.77
N ASN A 38 -9.18 12.78 41.84
CA ASN A 38 -7.76 12.59 42.17
C ASN A 38 -7.13 13.83 42.83
N ASP A 39 -7.39 15.03 42.32
CA ASP A 39 -6.84 16.27 42.89
C ASP A 39 -7.34 16.49 44.33
N ARG A 40 -8.62 16.22 44.59
CA ARG A 40 -9.17 16.30 45.94
C ARG A 40 -8.61 15.21 46.85
N ALA A 41 -8.48 13.98 46.36
CA ALA A 41 -7.86 12.90 47.11
C ALA A 41 -6.41 13.21 47.48
N GLY A 42 -5.63 13.79 46.55
CA GLY A 42 -4.25 14.24 46.78
C GLY A 42 -4.15 15.40 47.76
N ALA A 43 -5.15 16.29 47.78
CA ALA A 43 -5.27 17.37 48.77
C ALA A 43 -5.91 16.93 50.09
N GLU A 44 -6.17 15.62 50.29
CA GLU A 44 -6.85 15.06 51.47
C GLU A 44 -8.24 15.68 51.75
N LEU A 45 -8.90 16.19 50.71
CA LEU A 45 -10.23 16.79 50.81
C LEU A 45 -11.32 15.73 50.63
N PRO A 46 -12.47 15.86 51.31
CA PRO A 46 -13.57 14.93 51.13
C PRO A 46 -14.11 15.00 49.69
N PRO A 47 -14.63 13.87 49.17
CA PRO A 47 -15.22 13.80 47.84
C PRO A 47 -16.45 14.71 47.75
N LEU A 48 -16.67 15.26 46.55
CA LEU A 48 -17.86 16.06 46.27
C LEU A 48 -19.02 15.11 46.00
N VAL A 49 -20.12 15.29 46.73
CA VAL A 49 -21.36 14.50 46.53
C VAL A 49 -21.83 14.58 45.07
N ALA A 50 -21.70 15.73 44.42
CA ALA A 50 -22.04 15.89 43.00
C ALA A 50 -21.22 14.98 42.08
N VAL A 51 -19.93 14.76 42.38
CA VAL A 51 -19.04 13.89 41.61
C VAL A 51 -19.41 12.42 41.83
N GLU A 52 -19.76 12.02 43.05
CA GLU A 52 -20.22 10.66 43.36
C GLU A 52 -21.52 10.32 42.63
N VAL A 53 -22.51 11.23 42.69
CA VAL A 53 -23.78 11.07 41.97
C VAL A 53 -23.54 10.95 40.47
N LEU A 54 -22.68 11.80 39.91
CA LEU A 54 -22.40 11.80 38.48
C LEU A 54 -21.62 10.54 38.04
N ASN A 55 -20.71 10.04 38.87
CA ASN A 55 -20.03 8.76 38.64
C ASN A 55 -21.01 7.58 38.65
N ALA A 56 -21.99 7.58 39.54
CA ALA A 56 -23.06 6.57 39.57
C ALA A 56 -23.94 6.64 38.30
N LEU A 57 -24.30 7.84 37.86
CA LEU A 57 -25.04 8.05 36.61
C LEU A 57 -24.24 7.56 35.38
N LEU A 58 -22.93 7.82 35.35
CA LEU A 58 -22.04 7.33 34.30
C LEU A 58 -21.98 5.80 34.28
N LEU A 59 -21.83 5.15 35.45
CA LEU A 59 -21.83 3.69 35.53
C LEU A 59 -23.17 3.10 35.04
N ALA A 60 -24.28 3.71 35.40
CA ALA A 60 -25.60 3.31 34.91
C ALA A 60 -25.70 3.44 33.39
N ALA A 61 -25.24 4.56 32.81
CA ALA A 61 -25.22 4.77 31.37
C ALA A 61 -24.35 3.72 30.64
N TYR A 62 -23.15 3.42 31.15
CA TYR A 62 -22.28 2.38 30.59
C TYR A 62 -22.88 0.98 30.73
N THR A 63 -23.60 0.71 31.81
CA THR A 63 -24.29 -0.57 32.00
C THR A 63 -25.40 -0.75 30.96
N ILE A 64 -26.20 0.30 30.71
CA ILE A 64 -27.27 0.28 29.70
C ILE A 64 -26.66 0.08 28.30
N GLU A 65 -25.59 0.80 27.98
CA GLU A 65 -24.88 0.65 26.71
C GLU A 65 -24.33 -0.77 26.51
N CYS A 66 -23.67 -1.32 27.53
CA CYS A 66 -23.13 -2.68 27.50
C CYS A 66 -24.25 -3.71 27.33
N GLY A 67 -25.37 -3.54 28.04
CA GLY A 67 -26.56 -4.38 27.91
C GLY A 67 -27.16 -4.35 26.50
N MET A 68 -27.29 -3.16 25.90
CA MET A 68 -27.73 -3.01 24.51
C MET A 68 -26.79 -3.72 23.53
N ARG A 69 -25.47 -3.61 23.71
CA ARG A 69 -24.49 -4.33 22.88
C ARG A 69 -24.58 -5.84 23.03
N ILE A 70 -24.73 -6.36 24.25
CA ILE A 70 -24.90 -7.80 24.49
C ILE A 70 -26.18 -8.30 23.79
N PHE A 71 -27.29 -7.54 23.89
CA PHE A 71 -28.55 -7.88 23.24
C PHE A 71 -28.46 -7.89 21.70
N ALA A 72 -27.76 -6.90 21.12
CA ALA A 72 -27.58 -6.78 19.67
C ALA A 72 -26.61 -7.82 19.09
N TYR A 73 -25.45 -8.01 19.72
CA TYR A 73 -24.37 -8.86 19.18
C TYR A 73 -24.42 -10.32 19.67
N ARG A 74 -25.16 -10.64 20.74
CA ARG A 74 -25.26 -12.00 21.33
C ARG A 74 -23.88 -12.61 21.58
N ALA A 75 -23.63 -13.85 21.14
CA ALA A 75 -22.34 -14.52 21.28
C ALA A 75 -21.20 -13.76 20.57
N ASN A 76 -21.49 -13.04 19.48
CA ASN A 76 -20.49 -12.24 18.76
C ASN A 76 -19.93 -11.09 19.62
N PHE A 77 -20.63 -10.70 20.70
CA PHE A 77 -20.14 -9.72 21.67
C PHE A 77 -18.77 -10.11 22.24
N PHE A 78 -18.59 -11.38 22.62
CA PHE A 78 -17.38 -11.87 23.28
C PHE A 78 -16.20 -12.12 22.33
N TYR A 79 -16.43 -12.05 21.02
CA TYR A 79 -15.35 -12.15 20.02
C TYR A 79 -14.74 -10.78 19.68
N VAL A 80 -15.37 -9.68 20.10
CA VAL A 80 -14.87 -8.32 19.88
C VAL A 80 -14.09 -7.85 21.12
N PRO A 81 -12.76 -7.66 21.06
CA PRO A 81 -11.94 -7.35 22.24
C PRO A 81 -12.39 -6.11 23.02
N TRP A 82 -12.84 -5.07 22.31
CA TRP A 82 -13.32 -3.83 22.92
C TRP A 82 -14.60 -4.02 23.72
N ASN A 83 -15.51 -4.87 23.25
CA ASN A 83 -16.74 -5.20 23.96
C ASN A 83 -16.45 -6.02 25.23
N VAL A 84 -15.50 -6.96 25.16
CA VAL A 84 -15.05 -7.74 26.32
C VAL A 84 -14.39 -6.85 27.37
N LEU A 85 -13.56 -5.89 26.94
CA LEU A 85 -12.96 -4.90 27.83
C LEU A 85 -14.03 -4.07 28.54
N ASP A 86 -15.03 -3.56 27.82
CA ASP A 86 -16.14 -2.80 28.39
C ASP A 86 -16.90 -3.58 29.46
N PHE A 87 -17.28 -4.82 29.13
CA PHE A 87 -17.96 -5.70 30.04
C PHE A 87 -17.12 -5.98 31.30
N THR A 88 -15.82 -6.19 31.12
CA THR A 88 -14.89 -6.44 32.23
C THR A 88 -14.81 -5.22 33.14
N ILE A 89 -14.69 -4.01 32.59
CA ILE A 89 -14.62 -2.78 33.38
C ILE A 89 -15.90 -2.58 34.18
N VAL A 90 -17.07 -2.62 33.53
CA VAL A 90 -18.37 -2.48 34.20
C VAL A 90 -18.56 -3.54 35.29
N SER A 91 -18.16 -4.79 35.01
CA SER A 91 -18.25 -5.88 36.00
C SER A 91 -17.32 -5.66 37.20
N LEU A 92 -16.09 -5.18 36.97
CA LEU A 92 -15.16 -4.85 38.03
C LEU A 92 -15.67 -3.69 38.90
N ASP A 93 -16.34 -2.70 38.30
CA ASP A 93 -16.93 -1.59 39.04
C ASP A 93 -18.04 -2.06 39.98
N TYR A 94 -18.94 -2.92 39.51
CA TYR A 94 -19.95 -3.55 40.37
C TYR A 94 -19.33 -4.45 41.43
N LEU A 95 -18.29 -5.21 41.09
CA LEU A 95 -17.56 -6.03 42.06
C LEU A 95 -16.97 -5.17 43.18
N MET A 96 -16.41 -4.00 42.85
CA MET A 96 -15.90 -3.07 43.87
C MET A 96 -17.01 -2.57 44.80
N ILE A 97 -18.17 -2.17 44.24
CA ILE A 97 -19.32 -1.72 45.03
C ILE A 97 -19.81 -2.84 45.96
N ILE A 98 -19.92 -4.07 45.46
CA ILE A 98 -20.36 -5.22 46.25
C ILE A 98 -19.36 -5.52 47.37
N LEU A 99 -18.05 -5.49 47.09
CA LEU A 99 -17.01 -5.71 48.08
C LEU A 99 -17.02 -4.65 49.19
N GLU A 100 -17.22 -3.39 48.82
CA GLU A 100 -17.33 -2.27 49.77
C GLU A 100 -18.54 -2.41 50.70
N PHE A 101 -19.66 -2.90 50.18
CA PHE A 101 -20.86 -3.19 50.98
C PHE A 101 -20.71 -4.45 51.84
N ALA A 102 -20.11 -5.51 51.31
CA ALA A 102 -20.01 -6.81 51.97
C ALA A 102 -18.97 -6.83 53.10
N ILE A 103 -17.92 -6.01 53.00
CA ILE A 103 -16.85 -5.95 54.01
C ILE A 103 -16.60 -4.49 54.43
N PRO A 104 -17.53 -3.90 55.19
CA PRO A 104 -17.33 -2.58 55.77
C PRO A 104 -16.17 -2.67 56.77
N ASN A 105 -15.14 -1.83 56.61
CA ASN A 105 -13.89 -1.79 57.38
C ASN A 105 -12.73 -2.71 56.92
N THR A 106 -12.64 -3.08 55.64
CA THR A 106 -11.35 -3.61 55.15
C THR A 106 -10.26 -2.54 55.25
N PRO A 107 -9.07 -2.84 55.82
CA PRO A 107 -7.91 -2.02 55.54
C PRO A 107 -7.74 -2.03 54.02
N SER A 108 -7.69 -0.87 53.39
CA SER A 108 -7.57 -0.76 51.94
C SER A 108 -6.32 -1.52 51.49
N PHE A 109 -6.46 -2.78 51.08
CA PHE A 109 -5.35 -3.54 50.53
C PHE A 109 -4.85 -2.72 49.33
N SER A 110 -3.53 -2.56 49.20
CA SER A 110 -2.94 -1.85 48.06
C SER A 110 -3.48 -2.34 46.72
N PHE A 111 -3.89 -3.61 46.65
CA PHE A 111 -4.58 -4.21 45.52
C PHE A 111 -5.95 -3.60 45.20
N LEU A 112 -6.83 -3.40 46.19
CA LEU A 112 -8.14 -2.76 45.98
C LEU A 112 -7.99 -1.31 45.51
N ARG A 113 -6.93 -0.61 45.95
CA ARG A 113 -6.59 0.73 45.48
C ARG A 113 -6.19 0.72 44.00
N VAL A 114 -5.43 -0.28 43.55
CA VAL A 114 -5.07 -0.44 42.13
C VAL A 114 -6.29 -0.80 41.29
N LEU A 115 -7.20 -1.65 41.78
CA LEU A 115 -8.44 -1.97 41.07
C LEU A 115 -9.33 -0.74 40.89
N ARG A 116 -9.35 0.19 41.85
CA ARG A 116 -10.02 1.50 41.69
C ARG A 116 -9.40 2.35 40.56
N LEU A 117 -8.14 2.14 40.18
CA LEU A 117 -7.53 2.83 39.03
C LEU A 117 -7.94 2.21 37.69
N LEU A 118 -8.49 0.99 37.66
CA LEU A 118 -8.96 0.39 36.40
C LEU A 118 -10.14 1.14 35.78
N ARG A 119 -10.86 1.97 36.56
CA ARG A 119 -11.87 2.89 36.00
C ARG A 119 -11.27 3.90 35.01
N LEU A 120 -9.96 4.20 35.11
CA LEU A 120 -9.23 5.02 34.13
C LEU A 120 -9.20 4.35 32.75
N ALA A 121 -9.33 3.03 32.68
CA ALA A 121 -9.42 2.30 31.42
C ALA A 121 -10.67 2.68 30.62
N ARG A 122 -11.72 3.22 31.26
CA ARG A 122 -12.88 3.79 30.55
C ARG A 122 -12.47 4.97 29.67
N SER A 123 -11.57 5.82 30.17
CA SER A 123 -11.05 6.98 29.43
C SER A 123 -10.17 6.58 28.25
N ILE A 124 -9.53 5.40 28.29
CA ILE A 124 -8.73 4.85 27.17
C ILE A 124 -9.60 4.61 25.92
N LYS A 125 -10.92 4.38 26.07
CA LYS A 125 -11.84 4.22 24.93
C LYS A 125 -11.85 5.42 24.00
N VAL A 126 -11.55 6.63 24.49
CA VAL A 126 -11.46 7.82 23.63
C VAL A 126 -10.48 7.58 22.48
N LEU A 127 -9.39 6.85 22.74
CA LEU A 127 -8.37 6.54 21.74
C LEU A 127 -8.90 5.63 20.62
N VAL A 128 -9.93 4.83 20.90
CA VAL A 128 -10.53 3.88 19.94
C VAL A 128 -11.65 4.53 19.15
N GLN A 129 -12.35 5.49 19.74
CA GLN A 129 -13.46 6.20 19.09
C GLN A 129 -12.98 7.12 17.97
N PHE A 130 -11.79 7.68 18.08
CA PHE A 130 -11.18 8.46 17.01
C PHE A 130 -10.30 7.55 16.15
N PRO A 131 -10.67 7.26 14.89
CA PRO A 131 -9.94 6.33 14.03
C PRO A 131 -8.47 6.73 13.85
N GLN A 132 -8.19 8.03 13.79
CA GLN A 132 -6.83 8.56 13.67
C GLN A 132 -6.00 8.26 14.94
N LEU A 133 -6.55 8.48 16.14
CA LEU A 133 -5.87 8.15 17.39
C LEU A 133 -5.69 6.63 17.53
N ALA A 134 -6.70 5.85 17.15
CA ALA A 134 -6.65 4.39 17.19
C ALA A 134 -5.53 3.85 16.30
N LEU A 135 -5.37 4.43 15.11
CA LEU A 135 -4.30 4.09 14.18
C LEU A 135 -2.92 4.44 14.77
N MET A 136 -2.77 5.62 15.37
CA MET A 136 -1.52 6.03 16.04
C MET A 136 -1.16 5.09 17.20
N VAL A 137 -2.13 4.74 18.05
CA VAL A 137 -1.94 3.82 19.18
C VAL A 137 -1.60 2.42 18.70
N LYS A 138 -2.28 1.91 17.67
CA LYS A 138 -1.93 0.63 17.04
C LYS A 138 -0.51 0.64 16.49
N GLY A 139 -0.10 1.74 15.87
CA GLY A 139 1.28 1.98 15.42
C GLY A 139 2.27 1.91 16.59
N LEU A 140 2.00 2.59 17.70
CA LEU A 140 2.84 2.55 18.89
C LEU A 140 2.97 1.13 19.46
N PHE A 141 1.86 0.39 19.60
CA PHE A 141 1.90 -1.00 20.07
C PHE A 141 2.66 -1.93 19.12
N SER A 142 2.64 -1.64 17.81
CA SER A 142 3.40 -2.43 16.83
C SER A 142 4.92 -2.31 17.04
N THR A 143 5.40 -1.16 17.53
CA THR A 143 6.84 -0.92 17.77
C THR A 143 7.30 -1.37 19.16
N ILE A 144 6.40 -1.69 20.10
CA ILE A 144 6.78 -2.08 21.48
C ILE A 144 7.74 -3.25 21.49
N LYS A 145 7.53 -4.29 20.66
CA LYS A 145 8.44 -5.45 20.60
C LYS A 145 9.86 -5.04 20.17
N VAL A 146 9.94 -4.09 19.25
CA VAL A 146 11.19 -3.57 18.73
C VAL A 146 11.90 -2.73 19.79
N VAL A 147 11.18 -1.80 20.42
CA VAL A 147 11.71 -0.98 21.52
C VAL A 147 12.17 -1.86 22.70
N ALA A 148 11.41 -2.90 23.06
CA ALA A 148 11.76 -3.83 24.13
C ALA A 148 13.10 -4.55 23.85
N SER A 149 13.35 -4.96 22.61
CA SER A 149 14.63 -5.56 22.23
C SER A 149 15.80 -4.58 22.35
N GLY A 150 15.61 -3.31 21.97
CA GLY A 150 16.61 -2.26 22.18
C GLY A 150 16.88 -1.98 23.66
N LEU A 151 15.82 -1.91 24.48
CA LEU A 151 15.92 -1.77 25.93
C LEU A 151 16.62 -2.97 26.59
N LEU A 152 16.48 -4.18 26.05
CA LEU A 152 17.18 -5.37 26.54
C LEU A 152 18.70 -5.23 26.31
N ILE A 153 19.12 -4.82 25.11
CA ILE A 153 20.54 -4.59 24.79
C ILE A 153 21.13 -3.50 25.71
N LEU A 154 20.38 -2.40 25.89
CA LEU A 154 20.76 -1.35 26.83
C LEU A 154 20.88 -1.86 28.27
N SER A 155 19.90 -2.62 28.75
CA SER A 155 19.94 -3.16 30.11
C SER A 155 21.15 -4.07 30.31
N MET A 156 21.48 -4.91 29.32
CA MET A 156 22.68 -5.74 29.35
C MET A 156 23.97 -4.91 29.39
N SER A 157 24.10 -3.85 28.58
CA SER A 157 25.29 -3.00 28.60
C SER A 157 25.45 -2.25 29.92
N LEU A 158 24.36 -1.74 30.51
CA LEU A 158 24.40 -1.08 31.82
C LEU A 158 24.77 -2.04 32.95
N ILE A 159 24.37 -3.30 32.88
CA ILE A 159 24.79 -4.33 33.86
C ILE A 159 26.29 -4.63 33.71
N LEU A 160 26.81 -4.70 32.48
CA LEU A 160 28.24 -4.89 32.23
C LEU A 160 29.08 -3.73 32.79
N PHE A 161 28.73 -2.49 32.44
CA PHE A 161 29.40 -1.31 33.01
C PHE A 161 29.15 -1.16 34.50
N GLY A 162 27.97 -1.53 34.99
CA GLY A 162 27.65 -1.55 36.41
C GLY A 162 28.57 -2.47 37.19
N THR A 163 28.87 -3.65 36.63
CA THR A 163 29.81 -4.62 37.22
C THR A 163 31.24 -4.07 37.21
N MET A 164 31.67 -3.41 36.13
CA MET A 164 32.97 -2.73 36.09
C MET A 164 33.04 -1.59 37.11
N ALA A 165 31.97 -0.81 37.26
CA ALA A 165 31.92 0.32 38.19
C ALA A 165 32.00 -0.13 39.66
N VAL A 166 31.43 -1.29 40.02
CA VAL A 166 31.62 -1.88 41.35
C VAL A 166 33.10 -2.20 41.61
N GLN A 167 33.86 -2.62 40.59
CA GLN A 167 35.27 -2.96 40.76
C GLN A 167 36.19 -1.73 40.73
N ILE A 168 35.86 -0.73 39.91
CA ILE A 168 36.73 0.42 39.61
C ILE A 168 36.33 1.67 40.39
N VAL A 169 35.03 2.03 40.36
CA VAL A 169 34.52 3.31 40.87
C VAL A 169 34.13 3.20 42.34
N HIS A 170 33.50 2.11 42.76
CA HIS A 170 33.01 1.93 44.13
C HIS A 170 34.10 2.10 45.20
N PRO A 171 35.33 1.57 45.04
CA PRO A 171 36.38 1.79 46.04
C PRO A 171 36.74 3.26 46.24
N VAL A 172 36.62 4.09 45.20
CA VAL A 172 36.82 5.55 45.28
C VAL A 172 35.60 6.21 45.90
N ASN A 173 34.40 5.84 45.45
CA ASN A 173 33.12 6.33 45.97
C ASN A 173 32.99 6.14 47.48
N LYS A 174 33.44 5.00 48.00
CA LYS A 174 33.42 4.70 49.44
C LYS A 174 34.33 5.66 50.23
N ARG A 175 35.54 5.96 49.72
CA ARG A 175 36.45 6.91 50.38
C ARG A 175 35.90 8.32 50.43
N ILE A 176 35.29 8.78 49.33
CA ILE A 176 34.66 10.10 49.24
C ILE A 176 33.41 10.18 50.13
N ALA A 177 32.64 9.10 50.22
CA ALA A 177 31.49 9.04 51.13
C ALA A 177 31.92 9.11 52.60
N GLU A 178 33.02 8.45 52.96
CA GLU A 178 33.59 8.50 54.32
C GLU A 178 34.19 9.87 54.66
N SER A 179 34.68 10.63 53.68
CA SER A 179 35.17 12.01 53.89
C SER A 179 34.07 13.05 54.04
N GLY A 180 32.80 12.67 53.85
CA GLY A 180 31.65 13.56 53.98
C GLY A 180 31.52 14.57 52.84
N LEU A 181 32.18 14.34 51.70
CA LEU A 181 32.20 15.29 50.57
C LEU A 181 30.84 15.38 49.83
N TYR A 182 29.97 14.38 49.99
CA TYR A 182 28.62 14.39 49.42
C TYR A 182 27.66 15.22 50.30
N ASP A 183 27.74 16.55 50.21
CA ASP A 183 26.79 17.44 50.88
C ASP A 183 25.38 17.33 50.28
N GLY A 184 24.41 16.88 51.08
CA GLY A 184 22.99 16.87 50.72
C GLY A 184 22.54 15.76 49.76
N CYS A 185 23.37 14.73 49.52
CA CYS A 185 23.01 13.62 48.63
C CYS A 185 22.96 12.26 49.35
N ASP A 186 21.75 11.81 49.71
CA ASP A 186 21.53 10.51 50.39
C ASP A 186 21.85 9.27 49.52
N ARG A 187 21.81 9.45 48.20
CA ARG A 187 21.99 8.36 47.22
C ARG A 187 23.43 8.19 46.77
N CYS A 188 24.22 9.27 46.74
CA CYS A 188 25.58 9.29 46.20
C CYS A 188 26.52 8.27 46.89
N PRO A 189 26.50 8.09 48.23
CA PRO A 189 27.32 7.08 48.89
C PRO A 189 27.08 5.64 48.41
N ARG A 190 25.85 5.32 47.98
CA ARG A 190 25.42 3.97 47.58
C ARG A 190 25.39 3.77 46.06
N ALA A 191 25.74 4.79 45.28
CA ALA A 191 25.56 4.83 43.83
C ALA A 191 26.25 3.67 43.08
N PHE A 192 27.38 3.17 43.58
CA PHE A 192 28.16 2.10 42.96
C PHE A 192 28.37 0.87 43.85
N GLU A 193 27.62 0.74 44.95
CA GLU A 193 27.80 -0.33 45.94
C GLU A 193 27.53 -1.75 45.40
N SER A 194 26.61 -1.86 44.44
CA SER A 194 26.26 -3.13 43.80
C SER A 194 25.99 -2.91 42.31
N THR A 195 26.05 -3.98 41.52
CA THR A 195 25.79 -3.90 40.07
C THR A 195 24.44 -3.25 39.78
N PHE A 196 23.41 -3.56 40.57
CA PHE A 196 22.09 -2.97 40.41
C PHE A 196 22.08 -1.46 40.73
N GLN A 197 22.75 -1.04 41.81
CA GLN A 197 22.86 0.39 42.13
C GLN A 197 23.66 1.13 41.06
N SER A 198 24.77 0.56 40.59
CA SER A 198 25.58 1.13 39.51
C SER A 198 24.76 1.26 38.21
N ALA A 199 24.00 0.22 37.84
CA ALA A 199 23.14 0.25 36.67
C ALA A 199 22.01 1.30 36.80
N LEU A 200 21.43 1.44 37.99
CA LEU A 200 20.43 2.46 38.28
C LEU A 200 21.04 3.88 38.24
N THR A 201 22.26 4.06 38.75
CA THR A 201 23.02 5.31 38.66
C THR A 201 23.31 5.66 37.20
N PHE A 202 23.77 4.71 36.37
CA PHE A 202 23.97 4.98 34.95
C PHE A 202 22.67 5.23 34.19
N THR A 203 21.57 4.57 34.57
CA THR A 203 20.24 4.88 34.02
C THR A 203 19.87 6.33 34.34
N GLN A 204 20.06 6.77 35.58
CA GLN A 204 19.78 8.15 36.00
C GLN A 204 20.67 9.16 35.25
N GLN A 205 21.97 8.91 35.18
CA GLN A 205 22.93 9.85 34.63
C GLN A 205 22.92 9.92 33.10
N ILE A 206 22.76 8.78 32.42
CA ILE A 206 22.96 8.68 30.97
C ILE A 206 21.62 8.61 30.25
N VAL A 207 20.68 7.77 30.72
CA VAL A 207 19.38 7.59 30.04
C VAL A 207 18.43 8.75 30.37
N THR A 208 18.32 9.13 31.64
CA THR A 208 17.46 10.27 32.04
C THR A 208 18.17 11.61 32.00
N GLY A 209 19.51 11.63 31.91
CA GLY A 209 20.30 12.86 31.84
C GLY A 209 20.28 13.69 33.12
N ASP A 210 20.07 13.05 34.28
CA ASP A 210 19.91 13.71 35.56
C ASP A 210 21.15 13.56 36.45
N SER A 211 21.47 14.62 37.20
CA SER A 211 22.40 14.60 38.34
C SER A 211 23.79 14.00 38.04
N TRP A 212 24.25 14.08 36.79
CA TRP A 212 25.58 13.59 36.38
C TRP A 212 26.70 14.26 37.19
N GLY A 213 26.62 15.59 37.35
CA GLY A 213 27.63 16.37 38.07
C GLY A 213 27.72 16.08 39.56
N GLN A 214 26.62 15.66 40.21
CA GLN A 214 26.59 15.46 41.66
C GLN A 214 27.37 14.22 42.12
N VAL A 215 27.40 13.17 41.29
CA VAL A 215 28.07 11.91 41.62
C VAL A 215 29.43 11.83 40.92
N SER A 216 29.47 12.15 39.61
CA SER A 216 30.65 11.87 38.78
C SER A 216 31.76 12.91 38.93
N ILE A 217 31.45 14.20 39.14
CA ILE A 217 32.49 15.23 39.28
C ILE A 217 33.34 15.02 40.54
N PRO A 218 32.76 14.83 41.75
CA PRO A 218 33.58 14.58 42.94
C PRO A 218 34.47 13.33 42.82
N LEU A 219 33.97 12.29 42.13
CA LEU A 219 34.74 11.07 41.83
C LEU A 219 35.94 11.35 40.92
N ILE A 220 35.73 12.16 39.88
CA ILE A 220 36.77 12.54 38.92
C ILE A 220 37.80 13.49 39.55
N GLU A 221 37.37 14.40 40.41
CA GLU A 221 38.28 15.31 41.12
C GLU A 221 39.21 14.55 42.08
N GLU A 222 38.71 13.50 42.73
CA GLU A 222 39.50 12.63 43.62
C GLU A 222 40.42 11.67 42.84
N ASP A 223 39.92 11.02 41.78
CA ASP A 223 40.72 10.18 40.89
C ASP A 223 40.47 10.56 39.41
N PRO A 224 41.30 11.45 38.84
CA PRO A 224 41.15 11.94 37.47
C PRO A 224 41.13 10.84 36.39
N LYS A 225 41.66 9.64 36.68
CA LYS A 225 41.65 8.52 35.73
C LYS A 225 40.23 8.00 35.48
N LEU A 226 39.32 8.19 36.43
CA LEU A 226 37.91 7.82 36.28
C LEU A 226 37.21 8.60 35.16
N THR A 227 37.76 9.73 34.71
CA THR A 227 37.28 10.46 33.54
C THR A 227 37.20 9.57 32.31
N PHE A 228 38.21 8.72 32.05
CA PHE A 228 38.20 7.83 30.89
C PHE A 228 37.12 6.77 31.00
N PHE A 229 36.87 6.26 32.20
CA PHE A 229 35.81 5.29 32.44
C PHE A 229 34.44 5.95 32.21
N PHE A 230 34.13 7.06 32.88
CA PHE A 230 32.84 7.75 32.72
C PHE A 230 32.60 8.26 31.31
N MET A 231 33.62 8.83 30.65
CA MET A 231 33.53 9.26 29.25
C MET A 231 33.32 8.06 28.31
N GLY A 232 34.01 6.95 28.55
CA GLY A 232 33.85 5.72 27.77
C GLY A 232 32.44 5.15 27.88
N VAL A 233 31.90 5.06 29.10
CA VAL A 233 30.51 4.63 29.34
C VAL A 233 29.52 5.59 28.67
N PHE A 234 29.72 6.91 28.83
CA PHE A 234 28.87 7.93 28.23
C PHE A 234 28.86 7.85 26.70
N LEU A 235 30.03 7.82 26.05
CA LEU A 235 30.14 7.75 24.59
C LEU A 235 29.58 6.44 24.08
N PHE A 236 29.96 5.30 24.66
CA PHE A 236 29.44 4.00 24.24
C PHE A 236 27.92 3.96 24.36
N THR A 237 27.38 4.41 25.48
CA THR A 237 25.96 4.29 25.80
C THR A 237 25.12 5.30 25.00
N ASN A 238 25.53 6.56 24.87
CA ASN A 238 24.78 7.53 24.05
C ASN A 238 24.89 7.25 22.55
N LEU A 239 26.07 6.85 22.05
CA LEU A 239 26.24 6.50 20.64
C LEU A 239 25.55 5.17 20.32
N MET A 240 25.53 4.18 21.23
CA MET A 240 24.82 2.92 20.99
C MET A 240 23.32 3.06 21.18
N ILE A 241 22.82 3.67 22.27
CA ILE A 241 21.39 3.76 22.56
C ILE A 241 20.67 4.51 21.44
N LEU A 242 21.07 5.75 21.18
CA LEU A 242 20.33 6.60 20.25
C LEU A 242 20.36 6.00 18.85
N ASN A 243 21.51 5.49 18.41
CA ASN A 243 21.63 4.95 17.06
C ASN A 243 20.99 3.57 16.90
N VAL A 244 21.07 2.67 17.89
CA VAL A 244 20.39 1.36 17.83
C VAL A 244 18.89 1.53 17.92
N ILE A 245 18.38 2.31 18.88
CA ILE A 245 16.94 2.53 19.02
C ILE A 245 16.39 3.27 17.79
N LEU A 246 17.07 4.33 17.32
CA LEU A 246 16.65 5.05 16.11
C LEU A 246 16.65 4.12 14.89
N SER A 247 17.73 3.35 14.69
CA SER A 247 17.82 2.38 13.59
C SER A 247 16.69 1.36 13.63
N MET A 248 16.39 0.82 14.81
CA MET A 248 15.33 -0.16 15.00
C MET A 248 13.92 0.43 14.77
N VAL A 249 13.66 1.66 15.24
CA VAL A 249 12.39 2.36 15.01
C VAL A 249 12.21 2.69 13.53
N VAL A 250 13.27 3.14 12.86
CA VAL A 250 13.28 3.39 11.41
C VAL A 250 13.03 2.08 10.65
N GLU A 251 13.73 1.00 10.97
CA GLU A 251 13.55 -0.30 10.33
C GLU A 251 12.12 -0.85 10.52
N SER A 252 11.55 -0.69 11.72
CA SER A 252 10.15 -1.06 11.99
C SER A 252 9.16 -0.25 11.16
N SER A 253 9.40 1.05 11.01
CA SER A 253 8.54 1.95 10.24
C SER A 253 8.62 1.65 8.74
N LEU A 254 9.83 1.41 8.22
CA LEU A 254 10.05 0.99 6.84
C LEU A 254 9.41 -0.36 6.54
N LYS A 255 9.57 -1.34 7.45
CA LYS A 255 8.91 -2.66 7.32
C LYS A 255 7.39 -2.54 7.37
N ALA A 256 6.84 -1.66 8.20
CA ALA A 256 5.39 -1.42 8.24
C ALA A 256 4.90 -0.85 6.90
N ALA A 257 5.58 0.14 6.34
CA ALA A 257 5.23 0.74 5.05
C ALA A 257 5.34 -0.26 3.87
N ASP A 258 6.38 -1.10 3.86
CA ASP A 258 6.56 -2.16 2.87
C ASP A 258 5.48 -3.24 2.99
N ASN A 259 5.13 -3.63 4.22
CA ASN A 259 4.05 -4.58 4.45
C ASN A 259 2.69 -4.04 4.01
N ASP A 260 2.39 -2.75 4.24
CA ASP A 260 1.15 -2.12 3.78
C ASP A 260 1.10 -2.08 2.23
N THR A 261 2.22 -1.75 1.58
CA THR A 261 2.30 -1.76 0.11
C THR A 261 2.09 -3.18 -0.45
N LYS A 262 2.74 -4.19 0.14
CA LYS A 262 2.56 -5.60 -0.24
C LYS A 262 1.15 -6.10 0.06
N ALA A 263 0.53 -5.64 1.13
CA ALA A 263 -0.85 -5.99 1.46
C ALA A 263 -1.83 -5.45 0.40
N LEU A 264 -1.67 -4.19 -0.01
CA LEU A 264 -2.45 -3.59 -1.11
C LEU A 264 -2.28 -4.35 -2.43
N LEU A 265 -1.04 -4.74 -2.77
CA LEU A 265 -0.79 -5.53 -3.98
C LEU A 265 -1.47 -6.91 -3.92
N ARG A 266 -1.42 -7.59 -2.76
CA ARG A 266 -2.09 -8.89 -2.56
C ARG A 266 -3.61 -8.78 -2.62
N GLU A 267 -4.17 -7.67 -2.13
CA GLU A 267 -5.61 -7.41 -2.20
C GLU A 267 -6.06 -7.25 -3.65
N LYS A 268 -5.36 -6.43 -4.43
CA LYS A 268 -5.59 -6.29 -5.88
C LYS A 268 -5.46 -7.62 -6.63
N GLU A 269 -4.46 -8.43 -6.31
CA GLU A 269 -4.28 -9.75 -6.94
C GLU A 269 -5.42 -10.71 -6.59
N LYS A 270 -5.98 -10.62 -5.37
CA LYS A 270 -7.12 -11.43 -4.94
C LYS A 270 -8.40 -11.00 -5.62
N GLU A 271 -8.63 -9.69 -5.74
CA GLU A 271 -9.75 -9.14 -6.53
C GLU A 271 -9.66 -9.61 -7.98
N PHE A 272 -8.48 -9.52 -8.59
CA PHE A 272 -8.25 -10.05 -9.93
C PHE A 272 -8.57 -11.54 -10.03
N LYS A 273 -8.06 -12.39 -9.13
CA LYS A 273 -8.36 -13.84 -9.16
C LYS A 273 -9.85 -14.14 -9.01
N ASN A 274 -10.58 -13.32 -8.26
CA ASN A 274 -12.03 -13.46 -8.12
C ASN A 274 -12.76 -13.06 -9.42
N HIS A 275 -12.36 -11.95 -10.04
CA HIS A 275 -12.92 -11.49 -11.31
C HIS A 275 -12.59 -12.47 -12.45
N ALA A 276 -11.36 -12.95 -12.51
CA ALA A 276 -10.91 -13.94 -13.48
C ALA A 276 -11.74 -15.23 -13.42
N LYS A 277 -11.99 -15.77 -12.21
CA LYS A 277 -12.86 -16.95 -12.03
C LYS A 277 -14.30 -16.69 -12.45
N HIS A 278 -14.79 -15.47 -12.26
CA HIS A 278 -16.14 -15.13 -12.70
C HIS A 278 -16.21 -15.06 -14.23
N LEU A 279 -15.23 -14.40 -14.85
CA LEU A 279 -15.14 -14.28 -16.30
C LEU A 279 -14.92 -15.64 -16.97
N GLU A 280 -14.09 -16.52 -16.39
CA GLU A 280 -13.90 -17.90 -16.86
C GLU A 280 -15.21 -18.68 -16.91
N ARG A 281 -16.07 -18.54 -15.89
CA ARG A 281 -17.39 -19.18 -15.89
C ARG A 281 -18.29 -18.63 -16.99
N ILE A 282 -18.25 -17.31 -17.22
CA ILE A 282 -19.03 -16.68 -18.28
C ILE A 282 -18.54 -17.14 -19.66
N CYS A 283 -17.22 -17.25 -19.86
CA CYS A 283 -16.64 -17.77 -21.10
C CYS A 283 -17.08 -19.22 -21.36
N MET A 284 -17.12 -20.08 -20.33
CA MET A 284 -17.65 -21.45 -20.45
C MET A 284 -19.14 -21.50 -20.79
N GLU A 285 -19.93 -20.51 -20.36
CA GLU A 285 -21.36 -20.43 -20.70
C GLU A 285 -21.58 -19.93 -22.15
N MET A 286 -20.60 -19.20 -22.70
CA MET A 286 -20.63 -18.66 -24.05
C MET A 286 -20.06 -19.60 -25.10
N ASP A 287 -19.14 -20.47 -24.70
CA ASP A 287 -18.59 -21.51 -25.56
C ASP A 287 -19.67 -22.57 -25.85
N MET A 288 -20.16 -22.54 -27.09
CA MET A 288 -21.23 -23.42 -27.53
C MET A 288 -20.71 -24.81 -27.91
N ASP A 289 -19.43 -24.94 -28.24
CA ASP A 289 -18.82 -26.18 -28.72
C ASP A 289 -17.97 -26.90 -27.66
N ASN A 290 -17.77 -26.29 -26.49
CA ASN A 290 -16.90 -26.72 -25.40
C ASN A 290 -15.47 -27.02 -25.86
N SER A 291 -14.97 -26.28 -26.85
CA SER A 291 -13.59 -26.37 -27.32
C SER A 291 -12.58 -25.89 -26.26
N GLY A 292 -13.02 -25.06 -25.31
CA GLY A 292 -12.15 -24.39 -24.34
C GLY A 292 -11.57 -23.07 -24.86
N ASN A 293 -11.97 -22.68 -26.07
CA ASN A 293 -11.55 -21.47 -26.76
C ASN A 293 -12.77 -20.63 -27.13
N LEU A 294 -12.59 -19.33 -27.33
CA LEU A 294 -13.63 -18.42 -27.79
C LEU A 294 -13.31 -17.94 -29.19
N THR A 295 -14.26 -18.15 -30.09
CA THR A 295 -14.21 -17.57 -31.43
C THR A 295 -14.70 -16.12 -31.42
N LYS A 296 -14.32 -15.36 -32.45
CA LYS A 296 -14.80 -13.97 -32.64
C LYS A 296 -16.34 -13.89 -32.59
N GLY A 297 -17.01 -14.84 -33.23
CA GLY A 297 -18.47 -14.91 -33.28
C GLY A 297 -19.11 -15.10 -31.90
N GLU A 298 -18.52 -15.96 -31.07
CA GLU A 298 -19.01 -16.22 -29.71
C GLU A 298 -18.83 -15.01 -28.79
N ILE A 299 -17.73 -14.27 -28.92
CA ILE A 299 -17.50 -13.04 -28.14
C ILE A 299 -18.52 -11.96 -28.53
N MET A 300 -18.74 -11.74 -29.82
CA MET A 300 -19.75 -10.77 -30.30
C MET A 300 -21.16 -11.18 -29.88
N GLN A 301 -21.51 -12.46 -30.03
CA GLN A 301 -22.81 -12.99 -29.63
C GLN A 301 -22.98 -12.92 -28.11
N GLY A 302 -21.94 -13.19 -27.34
CA GLY A 302 -21.95 -13.05 -25.88
C GLY A 302 -22.20 -11.62 -25.44
N PHE A 303 -21.63 -10.62 -26.13
CA PHE A 303 -21.87 -9.21 -25.82
C PHE A 303 -23.35 -8.81 -26.04
N GLU A 304 -24.00 -9.40 -27.05
CA GLU A 304 -25.41 -9.13 -27.36
C GLU A 304 -26.38 -9.93 -26.47
N SER A 305 -26.10 -11.21 -26.25
CA SER A 305 -27.03 -12.17 -25.64
C SER A 305 -26.80 -12.44 -24.15
N ASN A 306 -25.58 -12.23 -23.64
CA ASN A 306 -25.23 -12.47 -22.25
C ASN A 306 -25.01 -11.14 -21.50
N GLU A 307 -26.03 -10.72 -20.75
CA GLU A 307 -25.99 -9.53 -19.89
C GLU A 307 -24.78 -9.53 -18.94
N ARG A 308 -24.43 -10.69 -18.36
CA ARG A 308 -23.31 -10.77 -17.40
C ARG A 308 -21.96 -10.57 -18.07
N PHE A 309 -21.81 -11.04 -19.31
CA PHE A 309 -20.58 -10.83 -20.08
C PHE A 309 -20.42 -9.36 -20.45
N ARG A 310 -21.50 -8.75 -20.97
CA ARG A 310 -21.53 -7.33 -21.32
C ARG A 310 -21.20 -6.44 -20.12
N ASP A 311 -21.86 -6.63 -18.99
CA ASP A 311 -21.63 -5.83 -17.78
C ASP A 311 -20.17 -5.94 -17.30
N MET A 312 -19.55 -7.12 -17.43
CA MET A 312 -18.15 -7.33 -17.06
C MET A 312 -17.17 -6.65 -18.04
N MET A 313 -17.43 -6.73 -19.34
CA MET A 313 -16.63 -6.06 -20.37
C MET A 313 -16.73 -4.53 -20.26
N GLU A 314 -17.93 -3.99 -20.01
CA GLU A 314 -18.16 -2.56 -19.77
C GLU A 314 -17.49 -2.08 -18.48
N THR A 315 -17.49 -2.90 -17.41
CA THR A 315 -16.73 -2.60 -16.17
C THR A 315 -15.22 -2.52 -16.43
N MET A 316 -14.75 -3.22 -17.46
CA MET A 316 -13.37 -3.14 -17.92
C MET A 316 -13.12 -2.01 -18.93
N ASP A 317 -14.09 -1.11 -19.18
CA ASP A 317 -14.06 -0.04 -20.18
C ASP A 317 -13.95 -0.53 -21.64
N PHE A 318 -14.50 -1.71 -21.95
CA PHE A 318 -14.59 -2.21 -23.33
C PHE A 318 -16.02 -2.18 -23.83
N ASN A 319 -16.25 -1.49 -24.94
CA ASN A 319 -17.54 -1.42 -25.60
C ASN A 319 -17.66 -2.47 -26.70
N LYS A 320 -18.86 -2.58 -27.27
CA LYS A 320 -19.12 -3.47 -28.41
C LYS A 320 -18.22 -3.14 -29.61
N GLU A 321 -17.91 -1.86 -29.84
CA GLU A 321 -17.04 -1.44 -30.93
C GLU A 321 -15.60 -1.93 -30.75
N ASP A 322 -15.16 -2.13 -29.51
CA ASP A 322 -13.79 -2.52 -29.18
C ASP A 322 -13.58 -4.04 -29.28
N CYS A 323 -14.66 -4.83 -29.29
CA CYS A 323 -14.60 -6.30 -29.28
C CYS A 323 -13.81 -6.85 -30.48
N ASP A 324 -13.95 -6.22 -31.65
CA ASP A 324 -13.21 -6.60 -32.85
C ASP A 324 -11.71 -6.35 -32.72
N ALA A 325 -11.34 -5.17 -32.21
CA ALA A 325 -9.96 -4.81 -31.97
C ALA A 325 -9.34 -5.69 -30.88
N VAL A 326 -10.04 -5.87 -29.75
CA VAL A 326 -9.62 -6.73 -28.64
C VAL A 326 -9.39 -8.16 -29.12
N PHE A 327 -10.31 -8.75 -29.90
CA PHE A 327 -10.12 -10.09 -30.43
C PHE A 327 -8.87 -10.19 -31.32
N SER A 328 -8.70 -9.25 -32.26
CA SER A 328 -7.53 -9.24 -33.14
C SER A 328 -6.19 -8.97 -32.43
N ILE A 329 -6.22 -8.30 -31.28
CA ILE A 329 -5.04 -8.10 -30.43
C ILE A 329 -4.66 -9.40 -29.71
N LEU A 330 -5.65 -10.21 -29.33
CA LEU A 330 -5.50 -11.46 -28.60
C LEU A 330 -5.11 -12.61 -29.51
N ASP A 331 -5.73 -12.71 -30.69
CA ASP A 331 -5.46 -13.71 -31.72
C ASP A 331 -4.16 -13.38 -32.51
N LYS A 332 -3.01 -13.53 -31.84
CA LYS A 332 -1.70 -13.23 -32.44
C LYS A 332 -1.25 -14.25 -33.47
N ASP A 333 -1.73 -15.48 -33.37
CA ASP A 333 -1.38 -16.57 -34.29
C ASP A 333 -2.34 -16.68 -35.48
N GLY A 334 -3.44 -15.92 -35.47
CA GLY A 334 -4.44 -15.91 -36.54
C GLY A 334 -5.19 -17.24 -36.62
N SER A 335 -5.28 -17.95 -35.49
CA SER A 335 -5.99 -19.22 -35.36
C SER A 335 -7.49 -19.05 -35.53
N GLY A 336 -8.01 -17.87 -35.18
CA GLY A 336 -9.43 -17.54 -35.19
C GLY A 336 -10.15 -17.89 -33.88
N ASP A 337 -9.42 -18.33 -32.86
CA ASP A 337 -9.93 -18.71 -31.56
C ASP A 337 -8.94 -18.38 -30.42
N VAL A 338 -9.44 -17.96 -29.25
CA VAL A 338 -8.60 -17.53 -28.11
C VAL A 338 -8.96 -18.35 -26.88
N ALA A 339 -7.96 -18.98 -26.25
CA ALA A 339 -8.17 -19.74 -25.02
C ALA A 339 -8.68 -18.83 -23.89
N TYR A 340 -9.63 -19.29 -23.06
CA TYR A 340 -10.22 -18.43 -22.02
C TYR A 340 -9.19 -17.81 -21.08
N LYS A 341 -8.18 -18.60 -20.71
CA LYS A 341 -7.14 -18.15 -19.79
C LYS A 341 -6.32 -17.01 -20.40
N GLU A 342 -6.02 -17.09 -21.68
CA GLU A 342 -5.33 -16.03 -22.43
C GLU A 342 -6.20 -14.79 -22.57
N PHE A 343 -7.48 -14.97 -22.95
CA PHE A 343 -8.47 -13.90 -23.04
C PHE A 343 -8.57 -13.10 -21.72
N ILE A 344 -8.69 -13.78 -20.58
CA ILE A 344 -8.82 -13.17 -19.25
C ILE A 344 -7.53 -12.48 -18.79
N GLU A 345 -6.36 -13.12 -18.98
CA GLU A 345 -5.07 -12.55 -18.57
C GLU A 345 -4.74 -11.29 -19.37
N GLU A 346 -5.00 -11.29 -20.67
CA GLU A 346 -4.70 -10.16 -21.55
C GLU A 346 -5.73 -9.02 -21.41
N LEU A 347 -7.03 -9.31 -21.23
CA LEU A 347 -8.02 -8.29 -20.83
C LEU A 347 -7.59 -7.54 -19.57
N HIS A 348 -7.08 -8.26 -18.58
CA HIS A 348 -6.57 -7.64 -17.36
C HIS A 348 -5.31 -6.81 -17.59
N LYS A 349 -4.34 -7.29 -18.38
CA LYS A 349 -3.16 -6.50 -18.75
C LYS A 349 -3.53 -5.20 -19.46
N MET A 350 -4.54 -5.28 -20.33
CA MET A 350 -5.10 -4.11 -21.00
C MET A 350 -5.76 -3.15 -20.01
N LYS A 351 -6.50 -3.60 -18.99
CA LYS A 351 -7.09 -2.69 -18.00
C LYS A 351 -6.09 -2.15 -16.96
N SER A 352 -5.13 -2.95 -16.51
CA SER A 352 -4.24 -2.61 -15.39
C SER A 352 -3.15 -1.61 -15.76
N HIS A 353 -2.88 -1.42 -17.05
CA HIS A 353 -1.84 -0.53 -17.56
C HIS A 353 -2.42 0.44 -18.59
N ASP A 354 -2.94 1.57 -18.13
CA ASP A 354 -3.53 2.66 -18.94
C ASP A 354 -2.65 3.08 -20.15
N SER A 355 -1.32 3.11 -20.00
CA SER A 355 -0.40 3.40 -21.12
C SER A 355 -0.25 2.25 -22.12
N HIS A 356 -0.41 0.99 -21.68
CA HIS A 356 -0.27 -0.19 -22.53
C HIS A 356 -1.51 -0.43 -23.37
N THR A 357 -2.71 -0.19 -22.84
CA THR A 357 -3.99 -0.28 -23.57
C THR A 357 -4.00 0.61 -24.80
N MET A 358 -3.66 1.88 -24.61
CA MET A 358 -3.66 2.86 -25.70
C MET A 358 -2.58 2.54 -26.74
N LEU A 359 -1.39 2.07 -26.31
CA LEU A 359 -0.35 1.60 -27.23
C LEU A 359 -0.77 0.37 -28.02
N VAL A 360 -1.49 -0.56 -27.40
CA VAL A 360 -2.02 -1.77 -28.04
C VAL A 360 -3.06 -1.41 -29.11
N PHE A 361 -3.98 -0.49 -28.82
CA PHE A 361 -4.93 0.03 -29.80
C PHE A 361 -4.24 0.81 -30.93
N ILE A 362 -3.27 1.67 -30.61
CA ILE A 362 -2.49 2.39 -31.62
C ILE A 362 -1.77 1.40 -32.55
N LYS A 363 -1.15 0.35 -31.99
CA LYS A 363 -0.47 -0.68 -32.78
C LYS A 363 -1.45 -1.43 -33.69
N TYR A 364 -2.64 -1.75 -33.19
CA TYR A 364 -3.71 -2.37 -33.97
C TYR A 364 -4.12 -1.47 -35.15
N TYR A 365 -4.50 -0.22 -34.91
CA TYR A 365 -4.92 0.70 -35.96
C TYR A 365 -3.81 0.98 -36.99
N VAL A 366 -2.55 1.07 -36.55
CA VAL A 366 -1.40 1.22 -37.46
C VAL A 366 -1.24 -0.03 -38.35
N SER A 367 -1.40 -1.22 -37.79
CA SER A 367 -1.34 -2.48 -38.55
C SER A 367 -2.49 -2.61 -39.54
N GLU A 368 -3.69 -2.19 -39.14
CA GLU A 368 -4.88 -2.18 -39.99
C GLU A 368 -4.72 -1.20 -41.17
N ILE A 369 -4.29 0.03 -40.90
CA ILE A 369 -3.99 1.04 -41.93
C ILE A 369 -2.93 0.51 -42.90
N LYS A 370 -1.88 -0.15 -42.39
CA LYS A 370 -0.86 -0.77 -43.23
C LYS A 370 -1.45 -1.84 -44.15
N SER A 371 -2.33 -2.69 -43.63
CA SER A 371 -3.01 -3.74 -44.40
C SER A 371 -3.91 -3.13 -45.49
N MET A 372 -4.75 -2.16 -45.13
CA MET A 372 -5.60 -1.43 -46.08
C MET A 372 -4.78 -0.74 -47.17
N MET A 373 -3.69 -0.05 -46.82
CA MET A 373 -2.82 0.59 -47.79
C MET A 373 -2.19 -0.44 -48.74
N SER A 374 -1.74 -1.59 -48.23
CA SER A 374 -1.17 -2.65 -49.07
C SER A 374 -2.18 -3.18 -50.09
N VAL A 375 -3.44 -3.41 -49.67
CA VAL A 375 -4.50 -3.89 -50.56
C VAL A 375 -4.88 -2.82 -51.60
N SER A 376 -5.06 -1.57 -51.17
CA SER A 376 -5.39 -0.46 -52.07
C SER A 376 -4.28 -0.21 -53.10
N MET A 377 -3.01 -0.28 -52.68
CA MET A 377 -1.87 -0.16 -53.58
C MET A 377 -1.78 -1.32 -54.56
N GLN A 378 -2.08 -2.55 -54.14
CA GLN A 378 -2.14 -3.70 -55.06
C GLN A 378 -3.26 -3.53 -56.11
N GLN A 379 -4.41 -2.99 -55.71
CA GLN A 379 -5.53 -2.70 -56.62
C GLN A 379 -5.17 -1.62 -57.64
N GLU A 380 -4.59 -0.50 -57.20
CA GLU A 380 -4.12 0.56 -58.11
C GLU A 380 -3.03 0.07 -59.05
N PHE A 381 -2.11 -0.77 -58.56
CA PHE A 381 -1.06 -1.38 -59.39
C PHE A 381 -1.66 -2.30 -60.47
N MET A 382 -2.67 -3.09 -60.11
CA MET A 382 -3.35 -3.98 -61.06
C MET A 382 -4.12 -3.18 -62.12
N TYR A 383 -4.75 -2.07 -61.73
CA TYR A 383 -5.41 -1.15 -62.67
C TYR A 383 -4.41 -0.47 -63.61
N LEU A 384 -3.31 0.03 -63.05
CA LEU A 384 -2.25 0.65 -63.84
C LEU A 384 -1.61 -0.35 -64.82
N HIS A 385 -1.38 -1.60 -64.39
CA HIS A 385 -0.88 -2.66 -65.24
C HIS A 385 -1.87 -3.00 -66.38
N GLN A 386 -3.17 -3.00 -66.10
CA GLN A 386 -4.19 -3.24 -67.12
C GLN A 386 -4.25 -2.11 -68.15
N VAL A 387 -4.27 -0.85 -67.71
CA VAL A 387 -4.28 0.32 -68.60
C VAL A 387 -3.00 0.36 -69.46
N LEU A 388 -1.84 0.12 -68.86
CA LEU A 388 -0.57 0.11 -69.57
C LEU A 388 -0.43 -1.11 -70.52
N GLY A 389 -0.99 -2.27 -70.17
CA GLY A 389 -1.02 -3.44 -71.06
C GLY A 389 -1.90 -3.25 -72.30
N VAL A 390 -2.98 -2.46 -72.18
CA VAL A 390 -3.83 -2.06 -73.33
C VAL A 390 -3.08 -1.09 -74.25
N VAL A 391 -2.29 -0.18 -73.70
CA VAL A 391 -1.43 0.72 -74.49
C VAL A 391 -0.31 -0.05 -75.19
N ASP A 392 0.30 -1.05 -74.53
CA ASP A 392 1.34 -1.90 -75.12
C ASP A 392 0.80 -2.72 -76.31
N THR A 393 -0.44 -3.20 -76.24
CA THR A 393 -1.08 -3.99 -77.32
C THR A 393 -1.54 -3.11 -78.48
N ASP A 394 -2.18 -1.97 -78.22
CA ASP A 394 -2.63 -1.04 -79.26
C ASP A 394 -1.45 -0.46 -80.05
N HIS A 395 -0.29 -0.23 -79.41
CA HIS A 395 0.92 0.22 -80.10
C HIS A 395 1.55 -0.88 -80.99
N MET A 396 1.56 -2.14 -80.53
CA MET A 396 2.11 -3.26 -81.29
C MET A 396 1.24 -3.64 -82.50
N ASP A 397 -0.08 -3.52 -82.37
CA ASP A 397 -1.02 -3.78 -83.48
C ASP A 397 -0.93 -2.69 -84.55
N ARG A 398 -0.82 -1.41 -84.18
CA ARG A 398 -0.57 -0.32 -85.15
C ARG A 398 0.78 -0.43 -85.86
N LYS A 399 1.84 -0.89 -85.16
CA LYS A 399 3.14 -1.18 -85.78
C LYS A 399 3.07 -2.34 -86.79
N ARG A 400 2.20 -3.33 -86.57
CA ARG A 400 1.96 -4.44 -87.52
C ARG A 400 1.18 -3.99 -88.75
N GLU A 401 0.20 -3.11 -88.59
CA GLU A 401 -0.55 -2.52 -89.72
C GLU A 401 0.33 -1.60 -90.59
N GLN A 402 1.25 -0.83 -89.97
CA GLN A 402 2.17 0.04 -90.70
C GLN A 402 3.26 -0.71 -91.50
N GLN A 403 3.62 -1.95 -91.14
CA GLN A 403 4.57 -2.75 -91.91
C GLN A 403 4.01 -3.31 -93.23
N MET A 404 2.70 -3.17 -93.50
CA MET A 404 2.05 -3.65 -94.74
C MET A 404 1.78 -2.55 -95.80
N GLY A 405 2.15 -1.29 -95.56
CA GLY A 405 1.99 -0.18 -96.53
C GLY A 405 3.31 0.56 -96.76
N THR A 406 3.65 0.87 -98.02
CA THR A 406 4.93 1.49 -98.40
C THR A 406 4.81 2.99 -98.75
N SER A 407 5.49 3.89 -98.01
CA SER A 407 6.24 5.05 -98.58
C SER A 407 7.13 5.81 -97.54
N PRO A 408 8.44 6.10 -97.78
CA PRO A 408 9.43 6.16 -96.69
C PRO A 408 9.78 7.55 -96.09
N SER A 409 9.09 8.65 -96.38
CA SER A 409 9.68 9.99 -96.11
C SER A 409 9.04 10.82 -94.99
N ASN A 410 7.75 10.63 -94.69
CA ASN A 410 7.07 11.30 -93.56
C ASN A 410 6.83 10.38 -92.35
N GLU A 411 6.94 9.06 -92.52
CA GLU A 411 6.64 8.06 -91.48
C GLU A 411 7.76 7.90 -90.44
N LEU A 412 9.03 8.18 -90.80
CA LEU A 412 10.18 8.02 -89.90
C LEU A 412 10.14 9.01 -88.72
N ARG A 413 9.51 10.19 -88.90
CA ARG A 413 9.36 11.20 -87.85
C ARG A 413 8.24 10.88 -86.85
N LEU A 414 7.16 10.25 -87.31
CA LEU A 414 6.02 9.84 -86.46
C LEU A 414 6.35 8.59 -85.64
N THR A 415 6.99 7.60 -86.26
CA THR A 415 7.43 6.36 -85.58
C THR A 415 8.48 6.60 -84.50
N MET A 416 9.45 7.50 -84.74
CA MET A 416 10.41 7.92 -83.71
C MET A 416 9.75 8.61 -82.50
N HIS A 417 8.66 9.36 -82.71
CA HIS A 417 8.00 10.08 -81.63
C HIS A 417 7.16 9.12 -80.75
N GLU A 418 6.48 8.15 -81.35
CA GLU A 418 5.72 7.12 -80.61
C GLU A 418 6.64 6.15 -79.84
N ASP A 419 7.76 5.72 -80.42
CA ASP A 419 8.76 4.91 -79.70
C ASP A 419 9.41 5.65 -78.53
N SER A 420 9.52 6.98 -78.64
CA SER A 420 9.98 7.82 -77.53
C SER A 420 8.95 7.88 -76.41
N VAL A 421 7.65 8.00 -76.74
CA VAL A 421 6.56 7.97 -75.75
C VAL A 421 6.47 6.61 -75.07
N PHE A 422 6.61 5.51 -75.81
CA PHE A 422 6.60 4.15 -75.26
C PHE A 422 7.76 3.91 -74.28
N ASN A 423 8.98 4.33 -74.65
CA ASN A 423 10.13 4.22 -73.76
C ASN A 423 9.98 5.10 -72.51
N VAL A 424 9.42 6.30 -72.64
CA VAL A 424 9.10 7.18 -71.49
C VAL A 424 8.07 6.53 -70.57
N VAL A 425 7.01 5.91 -71.10
CA VAL A 425 6.01 5.20 -70.30
C VAL A 425 6.60 3.99 -69.58
N LYS A 426 7.47 3.22 -70.24
CA LYS A 426 8.18 2.08 -69.63
C LYS A 426 9.14 2.53 -68.53
N GLN A 427 9.82 3.65 -68.73
CA GLN A 427 10.75 4.23 -67.76
C GLN A 427 10.01 4.85 -66.56
N ILE A 428 8.85 5.48 -66.78
CA ILE A 428 7.95 5.93 -65.71
C ILE A 428 7.42 4.72 -64.92
N ARG A 429 7.06 3.62 -65.59
CA ARG A 429 6.63 2.37 -64.94
C ARG A 429 7.72 1.83 -64.00
N SER A 430 8.97 1.73 -64.45
CA SER A 430 10.06 1.22 -63.60
C SER A 430 10.43 2.18 -62.47
N MET A 431 10.44 3.50 -62.73
CA MET A 431 10.72 4.50 -61.69
C MET A 431 9.66 4.48 -60.59
N LEU A 432 8.36 4.42 -60.95
CA LEU A 432 7.28 4.30 -59.96
C LEU A 432 7.41 3.02 -59.12
N GLN A 433 7.80 1.91 -59.75
CA GLN A 433 7.97 0.62 -59.06
C GLN A 433 9.13 0.63 -58.05
N ASP A 434 10.24 1.27 -58.41
CA ASP A 434 11.41 1.44 -57.54
C ASP A 434 11.16 2.44 -56.41
N GLU A 435 10.57 3.61 -56.71
CA GLU A 435 10.25 4.65 -55.73
C GLU A 435 9.28 4.10 -54.68
N MET A 436 8.27 3.35 -55.12
CA MET A 436 7.28 2.72 -54.24
C MET A 436 7.89 1.65 -53.34
N SER A 437 8.75 0.78 -53.89
CA SER A 437 9.45 -0.25 -53.11
C SER A 437 10.33 0.39 -52.02
N ARG A 438 11.03 1.49 -52.35
CA ARG A 438 11.83 2.25 -51.37
C ARG A 438 10.96 2.89 -50.30
N THR A 439 9.86 3.52 -50.68
CA THR A 439 8.96 4.21 -49.72
C THR A 439 8.35 3.21 -48.73
N MET A 440 7.96 2.04 -49.22
CA MET A 440 7.38 0.97 -48.40
C MET A 440 8.41 0.35 -47.45
N GLN A 441 9.65 0.19 -47.91
CA GLN A 441 10.75 -0.31 -47.11
C GLN A 441 11.21 0.71 -46.04
N GLU A 442 11.20 2.01 -46.35
CA GLU A 442 11.46 3.09 -45.39
C GLU A 442 10.36 3.20 -44.31
N LEU A 443 9.09 3.06 -44.69
CA LEU A 443 7.97 3.02 -43.75
C LEU A 443 8.09 1.82 -42.81
N GLN A 444 8.45 0.65 -43.34
CA GLN A 444 8.67 -0.57 -42.55
C GLN A 444 9.82 -0.38 -41.55
N THR A 445 10.97 0.13 -41.99
CA THR A 445 12.13 0.36 -41.10
C THR A 445 11.87 1.43 -40.05
N LYS A 446 11.10 2.48 -40.38
CA LYS A 446 10.69 3.49 -39.39
C LYS A 446 9.72 2.93 -38.36
N ALA A 447 8.77 2.10 -38.78
CA ALA A 447 7.84 1.42 -37.88
C ALA A 447 8.56 0.46 -36.93
N ASP A 448 9.47 -0.36 -37.46
CA ASP A 448 10.24 -1.33 -36.67
C ASP A 448 11.21 -0.62 -35.70
N SER A 449 11.88 0.45 -36.13
CA SER A 449 12.78 1.20 -35.24
C SER A 449 12.01 1.95 -34.13
N GLN A 450 10.80 2.46 -34.40
CA GLN A 450 9.97 3.02 -33.33
C GLN A 450 9.46 1.95 -32.36
N ALA A 451 9.10 0.75 -32.85
CA ALA A 451 8.72 -0.37 -31.99
C ALA A 451 9.87 -0.82 -31.07
N GLU A 452 11.11 -0.79 -31.56
CA GLU A 452 12.31 -1.14 -30.80
C GLU A 452 12.72 -0.03 -29.80
N LEU A 453 12.54 1.24 -30.17
CA LEU A 453 12.78 2.37 -29.25
C LEU A 453 11.79 2.37 -28.08
N LEU A 454 10.54 1.97 -28.34
CA LEU A 454 9.47 1.91 -27.36
C LEU A 454 9.57 0.66 -26.45
N SER A 455 10.04 -0.48 -26.96
CA SER A 455 10.35 -1.64 -26.13
C SER A 455 11.53 -1.36 -25.17
N GLY A 456 12.51 -0.56 -25.60
CA GLY A 456 13.60 -0.07 -24.75
C GLY A 456 13.14 0.91 -23.66
N LEU A 457 12.11 1.73 -23.91
CA LEU A 457 11.52 2.61 -22.91
C LEU A 457 10.68 1.86 -21.86
N GLY A 458 10.04 0.75 -22.24
CA GLY A 458 9.37 -0.17 -21.31
C GLY A 458 10.32 -0.87 -20.33
N LEU A 459 11.58 -1.11 -20.74
CA LEU A 459 12.63 -1.66 -19.86
C LEU A 459 13.31 -0.57 -19.01
N ARG A 460 13.40 0.67 -19.50
CA ARG A 460 13.95 1.79 -18.71
C ARG A 460 13.04 2.30 -17.59
N GLY A 461 11.74 2.00 -17.65
CA GLY A 461 10.81 2.18 -16.53
C GLY A 461 11.10 1.31 -15.30
N GLN A 462 12.03 0.34 -15.41
CA GLN A 462 12.48 -0.50 -14.30
C GLN A 462 13.85 -0.12 -13.72
N SER A 463 14.52 0.94 -14.19
CA SER A 463 15.80 1.37 -13.64
C SER A 463 15.89 2.89 -13.49
N GLY A 464 15.25 3.45 -12.45
CA GLY A 464 15.42 4.87 -12.14
C GLY A 464 14.45 5.45 -11.13
N SER A 465 14.64 5.14 -9.84
CA SER A 465 14.24 6.04 -8.75
C SER A 465 15.00 5.74 -7.46
N THR A 466 16.26 6.16 -7.41
CA THR A 466 16.89 6.59 -6.15
C THR A 466 17.41 8.01 -6.35
N PRO A 467 16.84 9.02 -5.69
CA PRO A 467 17.42 10.35 -5.70
C PRO A 467 18.54 10.42 -4.67
N SER A 468 19.78 10.55 -5.15
CA SER A 468 20.90 11.07 -4.36
C SER A 468 20.65 12.57 -4.10
N ALA A 469 20.51 12.93 -2.82
CA ALA A 469 20.42 14.32 -2.37
C ALA A 469 21.79 15.03 -2.48
N PRO A 470 21.83 16.33 -2.78
CA PRO A 470 22.95 17.20 -2.43
C PRO A 470 22.61 18.02 -1.17
N GLY A 471 23.48 17.95 -0.16
CA GLY A 471 23.38 18.72 1.09
C GLY A 471 23.98 17.97 2.27
#